data_AF-A0A6J6E535-F1
#
_entry.id   AF-A0A6J6E535-F1
#
_cell.length_a   1.000
_cell.length_b   1.000
_cell.length_c   1.000
_cell.angle_alpha   90.00
_cell.angle_beta   90.00
_cell.angle_gamma   90.00
#
_symmetry.space_group_name_H-M   'P 1'
#
loop_
_entity.id
_entity.type
_entity.pdbx_description
1 polymer ?
#
loop_
_entity_poly.entity_id
_entity_poly.type
_entity_poly.pdbx_seq_one_letter_code
_entity_poly.pdbx_strand_id
1 'polypeptide(L)'
;MLYATYESSAADKKSPHAVTVGKGTGFVLTDGGLVEMKWERANAETPFTFTDNAGAVIRMTPGRTWIEVSRRNSLAAVGIGVDPATVAWPVP
;
A
#
# COMPACT_ATOMS: atom_id res chain seq x y z
N MET A 1 0.06 4.53 -0.08
CA MET A 1 -0.68 3.56 0.75
C MET A 1 -0.17 2.15 0.43
N LEU A 2 0.14 1.36 1.46
CA LEU A 2 0.66 0.01 1.34
C LEU A 2 -0.31 -0.99 1.94
N TYR A 3 -0.57 -2.09 1.22
CA TYR A 3 -1.20 -3.25 1.83
C TYR A 3 -0.17 -4.13 2.51
N ALA A 4 -0.36 -4.36 3.81
CA ALA A 4 0.47 -5.23 4.63
C ALA A 4 -0.36 -6.33 5.28
N THR A 5 0.29 -7.46 5.56
CA THR A 5 -0.27 -8.46 6.47
C THR A 5 -0.12 -7.95 7.89
N TYR A 6 -1.15 -8.15 8.70
CA TYR A 6 -1.10 -7.85 10.13
C TYR A 6 -1.11 -9.15 10.92
N GLU A 7 -0.20 -9.26 11.87
CA GLU A 7 -0.07 -10.40 12.76
C GLU A 7 -0.23 -9.94 14.22
N SER A 8 -0.49 -10.87 15.13
CA SER A 8 -0.43 -10.57 16.56
C SER A 8 1.00 -10.30 16.98
N SER A 9 1.22 -9.23 17.75
CA SER A 9 2.55 -8.91 18.26
C SER A 9 3.06 -10.00 19.21
N ALA A 10 4.37 -10.29 19.12
CA ALA A 10 5.03 -11.19 20.08
C ALA A 10 5.02 -10.63 21.51
N ALA A 11 4.96 -9.30 21.66
CA ALA A 11 4.90 -8.64 22.97
C ALA A 11 3.50 -8.71 23.61
N ASP A 12 2.44 -8.68 22.81
CA ASP A 12 1.04 -8.83 23.26
C ASP A 12 0.16 -9.30 22.09
N LYS A 13 -0.53 -10.43 22.29
CA LYS A 13 -1.37 -11.05 21.26
C LYS A 13 -2.55 -10.18 20.82
N LYS A 14 -2.98 -9.21 21.63
CA LYS A 14 -4.08 -8.28 21.30
C LYS A 14 -3.61 -7.10 20.45
N SER A 15 -2.31 -6.88 20.35
CA SER A 15 -1.74 -5.75 19.62
C SER A 15 -1.45 -6.14 18.17
N PRO A 16 -1.99 -5.41 17.17
CA PRO A 16 -1.71 -5.69 15.77
C PRO A 16 -0.30 -5.22 15.39
N HIS A 17 0.43 -6.06 14.68
CA HIS A 17 1.76 -5.79 14.15
C HIS A 17 1.75 -5.84 12.62
N ALA A 18 2.08 -4.72 11.98
CA ALA A 18 2.17 -4.65 10.52
C ALA A 18 3.48 -5.28 10.04
N VAL A 19 3.39 -6.33 9.23
CA VAL A 19 4.55 -6.97 8.62
C VAL A 19 4.95 -6.19 7.37
N THR A 20 6.03 -5.43 7.48
CA THR A 20 6.51 -4.51 6.42
C THR A 20 7.80 -4.95 5.74
N VAL A 21 8.43 -6.03 6.22
CA VAL A 21 9.54 -6.70 5.51
C VAL A 21 8.95 -7.74 4.58
N GLY A 22 9.43 -7.77 3.34
CA GLY A 22 8.91 -8.62 2.28
C GLY A 22 8.38 -7.80 1.12
N LYS A 23 7.24 -8.23 0.55
CA LYS A 23 6.65 -7.64 -0.65
C LYS A 23 5.15 -7.51 -0.50
N GLY A 24 4.56 -6.57 -1.22
CA GLY A 24 3.12 -6.40 -1.31
C GLY A 24 2.71 -5.44 -2.41
N THR A 25 1.44 -5.07 -2.42
CA THR A 25 0.83 -4.15 -3.38
C THR A 25 0.29 -2.92 -2.67
N GLY A 26 -0.14 -1.94 -3.45
CA GLY A 26 -0.84 -0.77 -2.94
C GLY A 26 -0.98 0.29 -4.01
N PHE A 27 -1.03 1.54 -3.56
CA PHE A 27 -1.20 2.69 -4.44
C PHE A 27 -0.28 3.84 -4.04
N VAL A 28 0.23 4.56 -5.04
CA VAL A 28 0.83 5.88 -4.89
C VAL A 28 -0.18 6.93 -5.34
N LEU A 29 -0.43 7.90 -4.47
CA LEU A 29 -1.27 9.06 -4.77
C LEU A 29 -0.34 10.26 -4.89
N THR A 30 -0.29 10.87 -6.07
CA THR A 30 0.59 12.01 -6.35
C THR A 30 0.03 12.84 -7.49
N ASP A 31 0.15 14.16 -7.41
CA ASP A 31 -0.33 15.10 -8.45
C ASP A 31 -1.80 14.88 -8.88
N GLY A 32 -2.67 14.54 -7.92
CA GLY A 32 -4.07 14.19 -8.18
C GLY A 32 -4.29 12.84 -8.89
N GLY A 33 -3.21 12.13 -9.26
CA GLY A 33 -3.23 10.81 -9.85
C GLY A 33 -3.15 9.68 -8.83
N LEU A 34 -3.57 8.50 -9.28
CA LEU A 34 -3.49 7.22 -8.56
C LEU A 34 -2.70 6.24 -9.42
N VAL A 35 -1.65 5.66 -8.86
CA VAL A 35 -0.79 4.67 -9.54
C VAL A 35 -0.79 3.37 -8.75
N GLU A 36 -1.20 2.27 -9.38
CA GLU A 36 -1.01 0.93 -8.83
C GLU A 36 0.47 0.61 -8.68
N MET A 37 0.84 0.03 -7.55
CA MET A 37 2.24 -0.25 -7.26
C MET A 37 2.45 -1.57 -6.53
N LYS A 38 3.65 -2.12 -6.72
CA LYS A 38 4.24 -3.18 -5.92
C LYS A 38 5.34 -2.58 -5.06
N TRP A 39 5.36 -2.95 -3.79
CA TRP A 39 6.41 -2.55 -2.86
C TRP A 39 7.25 -3.76 -2.46
N GLU A 40 8.54 -3.51 -2.24
CA GLU A 40 9.48 -4.47 -1.68
C GLU A 40 10.37 -3.80 -0.63
N ARG A 41 10.64 -4.53 0.45
CA ARG A 41 11.57 -4.13 1.50
C ARG A 41 12.30 -5.37 2.00
N ALA A 42 13.60 -5.46 1.71
CA ALA A 42 14.38 -6.67 2.00
C ALA A 42 14.56 -6.92 3.50
N ASN A 43 14.77 -5.86 4.28
CA ASN A 43 14.87 -5.90 5.74
C ASN A 43 14.51 -4.53 6.37
N ALA A 44 14.50 -4.45 7.69
CA ALA A 44 14.12 -3.25 8.43
C ALA A 44 15.07 -2.05 8.22
N GLU A 45 16.31 -2.28 7.82
CA GLU A 45 17.32 -1.23 7.58
C GLU A 45 17.27 -0.71 6.15
N THR A 46 16.68 -1.48 5.23
CA THR A 46 16.49 -1.07 3.83
C THR A 46 15.22 -0.23 3.65
N PRO A 47 15.27 0.86 2.86
CA PRO A 47 14.08 1.56 2.41
C PRO A 47 13.17 0.68 1.54
N PHE A 48 11.92 1.11 1.39
CA PHE A 48 11.01 0.50 0.43
C PHE A 48 11.42 0.86 -1.00
N THR A 49 11.30 -0.11 -1.90
CA THR A 49 11.30 0.12 -3.35
C THR A 49 9.88 0.00 -3.87
N PHE A 50 9.43 0.97 -4.65
CA PHE A 50 8.11 0.98 -5.29
C PHE A 50 8.27 0.81 -6.79
N THR A 51 7.50 -0.10 -7.38
CA THR A 51 7.49 -0.37 -8.83
C THR A 51 6.07 -0.38 -9.35
N ASP A 52 5.88 0.05 -10.59
CA ASP A 52 4.59 -0.04 -11.28
C ASP A 52 4.33 -1.45 -11.84
N ASN A 53 3.20 -1.65 -12.50
CA ASN A 53 2.85 -2.94 -13.11
C ASN A 53 3.79 -3.33 -14.27
N ALA A 54 4.51 -2.39 -14.89
CA ALA A 54 5.52 -2.64 -15.90
C ALA A 54 6.91 -2.95 -15.30
N GLY A 55 7.07 -2.83 -13.98
CA GLY A 55 8.32 -3.06 -13.26
C GLY A 55 9.23 -1.83 -13.20
N ALA A 56 8.79 -0.67 -13.68
CA ALA A 56 9.56 0.56 -13.57
C ALA A 56 9.49 1.13 -12.14
N VAL A 57 10.61 1.68 -11.65
CA VAL A 57 10.66 2.29 -10.32
C VAL A 57 9.84 3.57 -10.30
N ILE A 58 8.89 3.64 -9.36
CA ILE A 58 8.08 4.84 -9.12
C ILE A 58 8.91 5.81 -8.29
N ARG A 59 9.26 6.95 -8.89
CA ARG A 59 9.93 8.06 -8.19
C ARG A 59 8.90 8.93 -7.49
N MET A 60 9.20 9.30 -6.24
CA MET A 60 8.36 10.23 -5.49
C MET A 60 8.63 11.66 -5.91
N THR A 61 7.59 12.48 -5.95
CA THR A 61 7.73 13.93 -6.10
C THR A 61 8.46 14.50 -4.87
N PRO A 62 9.34 15.50 -5.05
CA PRO A 62 10.04 16.13 -3.93
C PRO A 62 9.06 16.72 -2.92
N GLY A 63 9.28 16.48 -1.63
CA GLY A 63 8.47 17.03 -0.57
C GLY A 63 8.08 16.00 0.48
N ARG A 64 6.99 16.28 1.18
CA ARG A 64 6.51 15.41 2.26
C ARG A 64 5.67 14.28 1.69
N THR A 65 6.12 13.06 1.93
CA THR A 65 5.36 11.85 1.62
C THR A 65 4.74 11.29 2.89
N TRP A 66 3.46 10.90 2.80
CA TRP A 66 2.78 10.15 3.85
C TRP A 66 2.64 8.70 3.44
N ILE A 67 2.88 7.80 4.39
CA ILE A 67 2.69 6.37 4.21
C ILE A 67 1.52 5.92 5.09
N GLU A 68 0.45 5.51 4.44
CA GLU A 68 -0.62 4.75 5.08
C GLU A 68 -0.33 3.25 4.92
N VAL A 69 -0.42 2.50 6.01
CA VAL A 69 -0.31 1.03 6.01
C VAL A 69 -1.67 0.47 6.36
N SER A 70 -2.25 -0.29 5.44
CA SER A 70 -3.62 -0.79 5.53
C SER A 70 -3.58 -2.31 5.45
N ARG A 71 -4.62 -2.96 6.01
CA ARG A 71 -4.77 -4.41 5.83
C ARG A 71 -5.04 -4.71 4.35
N ARG A 72 -4.65 -5.89 3.91
CA ARG A 72 -5.09 -6.38 2.60
C ARG A 72 -6.62 -6.33 2.52
N ASN A 73 -7.13 -6.00 1.33
CA ASN A 73 -8.55 -6.03 1.00
C ASN A 73 -9.38 -5.10 1.90
N SER A 74 -8.79 -3.98 2.35
CA SER A 74 -9.47 -3.02 3.22
C SER A 74 -9.80 -1.70 2.55
N LEU A 75 -9.56 -1.57 1.24
CA LEU A 75 -9.75 -0.34 0.44
C LEU A 75 -10.11 -0.70 -0.99
N ALA A 76 -10.95 0.10 -1.66
CA ALA A 76 -11.36 -0.06 -3.04
C ALA A 76 -11.18 1.27 -3.77
N ALA A 77 -10.50 1.23 -4.91
CA ALA A 77 -10.27 2.41 -5.73
C ALA A 77 -11.54 2.76 -6.51
N VAL A 78 -12.02 4.00 -6.34
CA VAL A 78 -13.15 4.54 -7.11
C VAL A 78 -12.57 5.49 -8.16
N GLY A 79 -12.78 5.17 -9.43
CA GLY A 79 -12.34 6.02 -10.54
C GLY A 79 -13.14 7.32 -10.64
N ILE A 80 -12.59 8.33 -11.31
CA ILE A 80 -13.29 9.59 -11.57
C ILE A 80 -14.58 9.30 -12.36
N GLY A 81 -15.71 9.82 -11.87
CA GLY A 81 -17.02 9.62 -12.49
C GLY A 81 -17.66 8.24 -12.25
N VAL A 82 -17.01 7.36 -11.48
CA VAL A 82 -17.58 6.07 -11.08
C VAL A 82 -18.46 6.28 -9.85
N ASP A 83 -19.69 5.74 -9.89
CA ASP A 83 -20.56 5.69 -8.70
C ASP A 83 -19.94 4.75 -7.65
N PRO A 84 -19.58 5.24 -6.45
CA PRO A 84 -19.01 4.40 -5.40
C PRO A 84 -19.87 3.20 -5.01
N ALA A 85 -21.19 3.29 -5.15
CA ALA A 85 -22.11 2.20 -4.81
C ALA A 85 -21.96 0.98 -5.75
N THR A 86 -21.34 1.16 -6.91
CA THR A 86 -21.13 0.12 -7.92
C THR A 86 -19.76 -0.56 -7.81
N VAL A 87 -18.87 -0.07 -6.95
CA VAL A 87 -17.52 -0.61 -6.78
C VAL A 87 -17.55 -1.77 -5.77
N ALA A 88 -17.02 -2.93 -6.18
CA ALA A 88 -16.99 -4.12 -5.34
C ALA A 88 -16.15 -3.88 -4.07
N TRP A 89 -16.71 -4.27 -2.92
CA TRP A 89 -16.05 -4.19 -1.62
C TRP A 89 -16.16 -5.50 -0.82
N PRO A 90 -15.06 -6.00 -0.23
CA PRO A 90 -13.68 -5.54 -0.45
C PRO A 90 -13.17 -5.98 -1.82
N VAL A 91 -12.24 -5.23 -2.42
CA VAL A 91 -11.53 -5.73 -3.61
C VAL A 91 -10.70 -6.96 -3.22
N PRO A 92 -10.70 -8.03 -4.05
CA PRO A 92 -10.02 -9.29 -3.76
C PRO A 92 -8.52 -9.16 -3.51
#